data_AF-A0A6N7USL0-F1
#
_entry.id   AF-A0A6N7USL0-F1
#
_cell.length_a   1.000
_cell.length_b   1.000
_cell.length_c   1.000
_cell.angle_alpha   90.00
_cell.angle_beta   90.00
_cell.angle_gamma   90.00
#
_symmetry.space_group_name_H-M   'P 1'
#
loop_
_entity.id
_entity.type
_entity.pdbx_description
1 polymer ?
#
loop_
_entity_poly.entity_id
_entity_poly.type
_entity_poly.pdbx_seq_one_letter_code
_entity_poly.pdbx_strand_id
1 'polypeptide(L)'
;MRNYTFYNYKGGKTLFPKNDWLTEEYLAEHEKIFMTEYLANDDRRKVYHRYRLRTCDPTRFTDTLEYDLKCPHCNGDLRLCGLPLDATTHGLYKCRRCDEATERR
;
A
#
# COMPACT_ATOMS: atom_id res chain seq x y z
N MET A 1 5.15 9.85 6.86
CA MET A 1 4.50 8.61 6.38
C MET A 1 3.01 8.86 6.39
N ARG A 2 2.28 8.33 5.40
CA ARG A 2 0.81 8.45 5.36
C ARG A 2 0.20 7.07 5.40
N ASN A 3 -0.89 6.93 6.11
CA ASN A 3 -1.59 5.66 6.25
C ASN A 3 -2.91 5.71 5.49
N TYR A 4 -3.34 4.55 5.02
CA TYR A 4 -4.56 4.40 4.25
C TYR A 4 -5.33 3.18 4.75
N THR A 5 -6.57 3.40 5.16
CA THR A 5 -7.56 2.34 5.38
C THR A 5 -8.29 2.03 4.07
N PHE A 6 -9.09 0.95 4.02
CA PHE A 6 -9.82 0.58 2.81
C PHE A 6 -11.33 0.60 3.06
N TYR A 7 -12.05 1.45 2.34
CA TYR A 7 -13.49 1.65 2.62
C TYR A 7 -14.38 0.46 2.18
N ASN A 8 -13.89 -0.42 1.31
CA ASN A 8 -14.67 -1.51 0.74
C ASN A 8 -14.10 -2.91 1.01
N TYR A 9 -13.23 -3.05 2.02
CA TYR A 9 -12.62 -4.32 2.39
C TYR A 9 -13.61 -5.49 2.56
N LYS A 10 -14.82 -5.22 3.07
CA LYS A 10 -15.86 -6.24 3.28
C LYS A 10 -16.65 -6.64 2.02
N GLY A 11 -16.44 -5.99 0.88
CA GLY A 11 -17.35 -6.06 -0.27
C GLY A 11 -16.74 -6.34 -1.63
N GLY A 12 -15.41 -6.43 -1.77
CA GLY A 12 -14.81 -6.65 -3.09
C GLY A 12 -13.34 -7.05 -3.07
N LYS A 13 -12.89 -7.65 -4.18
CA LYS A 13 -11.47 -7.99 -4.42
C LYS A 13 -10.61 -6.76 -4.67
N THR A 14 -11.20 -5.70 -5.23
CA THR A 14 -10.49 -4.44 -5.43
C THR A 14 -10.57 -3.60 -4.17
N LEU A 15 -9.44 -3.17 -3.61
CA LEU A 15 -9.41 -2.32 -2.43
C LEU A 15 -9.06 -0.88 -2.80
N PHE A 16 -9.89 0.05 -2.34
CA PHE A 16 -9.70 1.46 -2.59
C PHE A 16 -9.21 2.18 -1.33
N PRO A 17 -8.01 2.78 -1.36
CA PRO A 17 -7.43 3.42 -0.19
C PRO A 17 -8.17 4.71 0.14
N LYS A 18 -8.38 4.94 1.43
CA LYS A 18 -8.90 6.16 2.05
C LYS A 18 -7.80 6.69 2.96
N ASN A 19 -7.45 7.97 2.79
CA ASN A 19 -6.44 8.60 3.63
C ASN A 19 -6.88 8.58 5.10
N ASP A 20 -5.97 8.17 5.97
CA ASP A 20 -6.19 8.07 7.41
C ASP A 20 -5.11 8.84 8.17
N TRP A 21 -5.54 9.51 9.24
CA TRP A 21 -4.67 10.34 10.09
C TRP A 21 -4.15 9.58 11.30
N LEU A 22 -4.62 8.34 11.52
CA LEU A 22 -4.16 7.46 12.58
C LEU A 22 -2.73 6.97 12.32
N THR A 23 -2.01 6.71 13.40
CA THR A 23 -0.62 6.23 13.31
C THR A 23 -0.56 4.77 12.85
N GLU A 24 0.62 4.34 12.38
CA GLU A 24 0.81 2.95 11.93
C GLU A 24 0.57 1.97 13.08
N GLU A 25 1.00 2.32 14.30
CA GLU A 25 0.87 1.49 15.49
C GLU A 25 -0.60 1.27 15.86
N TYR A 26 -1.41 2.34 15.84
CA TYR A 26 -2.84 2.24 16.12
C TYR A 26 -3.57 1.38 15.08
N LEU A 27 -3.24 1.58 13.80
CA LEU A 27 -3.85 0.79 12.72
C LEU A 27 -3.42 -0.68 12.78
N ALA A 28 -2.19 -0.96 13.19
CA ALA A 28 -1.70 -2.33 13.37
C ALA A 28 -2.45 -3.08 14.49
N GLU A 29 -3.02 -2.39 15.47
CA GLU A 29 -3.81 -3.02 16.55
C GLU A 29 -5.30 -3.10 16.22
N HIS A 30 -5.84 -2.17 15.43
CA HIS A 30 -7.28 -2.00 15.27
C HIS A 30 -7.83 -2.27 13.86
N GLU A 31 -7.00 -2.16 12.82
CA GLU A 31 -7.44 -2.29 11.44
C GLU A 31 -7.00 -3.60 10.79
N LYS A 32 -8.00 -4.35 10.31
CA LYS A 32 -7.79 -5.68 9.70
C LYS A 32 -6.78 -5.66 8.57
N ILE A 33 -6.86 -4.63 7.74
CA ILE A 33 -5.96 -4.43 6.62
C ILE A 33 -5.82 -2.93 6.36
N PHE A 34 -4.60 -2.48 6.21
CA PHE A 34 -4.29 -1.07 5.93
C PHE A 34 -3.00 -0.99 5.12
N MET A 35 -2.67 0.21 4.66
CA MET A 35 -1.53 0.46 3.80
C MET A 35 -0.74 1.68 4.26
N THR A 36 0.57 1.53 4.39
CA THR A 36 1.46 2.65 4.74
C THR A 36 2.24 3.09 3.51
N GLU A 37 2.30 4.40 3.26
CA GLU A 37 3.11 5.01 2.22
C GLU A 37 4.51 5.39 2.70
N TYR A 38 5.49 4.98 1.91
CA TYR A 38 6.90 5.30 2.01
C TYR A 38 7.35 6.06 0.78
N LEU A 39 8.21 7.05 0.99
CA LEU A 39 8.89 7.75 -0.08
C LEU A 39 10.24 7.08 -0.30
N ALA A 40 10.44 6.52 -1.49
CA ALA A 40 11.70 5.97 -1.93
C ALA A 40 12.40 7.00 -2.82
N ASN A 41 13.62 7.38 -2.45
CA ASN A 41 14.46 8.21 -3.29
C ASN A 41 15.26 7.32 -4.24
N ASP A 42 15.39 7.78 -5.48
CA ASP A 42 16.34 7.20 -6.44
C ASP A 42 17.62 8.03 -6.50
N ASP A 43 18.69 7.45 -7.05
CA ASP A 43 20.01 8.07 -7.21
C ASP A 43 19.96 9.41 -7.97
N ARG A 44 18.93 9.59 -8.80
CA ARG A 44 18.65 10.82 -9.56
C ARG A 44 17.87 11.88 -8.78
N ARG A 45 17.76 11.76 -7.45
CA ARG A 45 16.94 12.61 -6.56
C ARG A 45 15.43 12.62 -6.91
N LYS A 46 14.96 11.64 -7.68
CA LYS A 46 13.54 11.44 -7.95
C LYS A 46 12.89 10.75 -6.75
N VAL A 47 11.68 11.18 -6.41
CA VAL A 47 10.92 10.65 -5.28
C VAL A 47 9.79 9.78 -5.79
N TYR A 48 9.79 8.52 -5.39
CA TYR A 48 8.79 7.53 -5.75
C TYR A 48 7.93 7.16 -4.56
N HIS A 49 6.64 7.01 -4.79
CA HIS A 49 5.70 6.54 -3.79
C HIS A 49 5.66 5.01 -3.80
N ARG A 50 5.87 4.41 -2.62
CA ARG A 50 5.78 2.98 -2.39
C ARG A 50 4.79 2.71 -1.28
N TYR A 51 4.04 1.63 -1.39
CA TYR A 51 2.94 1.34 -0.47
C TYR A 51 3.11 -0.05 0.11
N ARG A 52 3.23 -0.15 1.43
CA ARG A 52 3.32 -1.44 2.12
C ARG A 52 1.93 -1.83 2.60
N LEU A 53 1.47 -3.00 2.21
CA LEU A 53 0.24 -3.58 2.76
C LEU A 53 0.53 -4.22 4.11
N ARG A 54 -0.35 -4.02 5.10
CA ARG A 54 -0.23 -4.56 6.44
C ARG A 54 -1.57 -5.10 6.94
N THR A 55 -1.52 -6.06 7.86
CA THR A 55 -2.69 -6.61 8.55
C THR A 55 -2.45 -6.56 10.06
N CYS A 56 -3.53 -6.42 10.85
CA CYS A 56 -3.41 -6.50 12.31
C CYS A 56 -3.01 -7.90 12.77
N ASP A 57 -3.63 -8.92 12.19
CA ASP A 57 -3.39 -10.31 12.52
C ASP A 57 -2.39 -10.96 11.55
N PRO A 58 -1.53 -11.89 12.03
CA PRO A 58 -0.69 -12.69 11.17
C PRO A 58 -1.50 -13.39 10.07
N THR A 59 -1.19 -13.08 8.82
CA THR A 59 -1.92 -13.57 7.65
C THR A 59 -0.94 -14.15 6.64
N ARG A 60 -1.37 -15.12 5.82
CA ARG A 60 -0.50 -15.62 4.74
C ARG A 60 -0.40 -14.57 3.66
N PHE A 61 0.82 -14.35 3.17
CA PHE A 61 1.06 -13.43 2.07
C PHE A 61 0.21 -13.74 0.84
N THR A 62 -0.01 -15.03 0.54
CA THR A 62 -0.86 -15.49 -0.58
C THR A 62 -2.28 -14.95 -0.53
N ASP A 63 -2.85 -14.83 0.67
CA ASP A 63 -4.24 -14.39 0.86
C ASP A 63 -4.35 -12.89 0.57
N THR A 64 -3.25 -12.14 0.78
CA THR A 64 -3.19 -10.72 0.47
C THR A 64 -2.99 -10.42 -1.01
N LEU A 65 -2.50 -11.39 -1.79
CA LEU A 65 -2.31 -11.27 -3.24
C LEU A 65 -3.63 -11.35 -4.03
N GLU A 66 -4.71 -11.80 -3.38
CA GLU A 66 -6.03 -11.84 -4.00
C GLU A 66 -6.66 -10.46 -4.19
N TYR A 67 -6.12 -9.43 -3.51
CA TYR A 67 -6.63 -8.08 -3.57
C TYR A 67 -5.99 -7.24 -4.67
N ASP A 68 -6.82 -6.61 -5.50
CA ASP A 68 -6.40 -5.57 -6.44
C ASP A 68 -6.36 -4.22 -5.72
N LEU A 69 -5.16 -3.71 -5.44
CA LEU A 69 -5.01 -2.44 -4.72
C LEU A 69 -5.02 -1.24 -5.68
N LYS A 70 -5.79 -0.20 -5.35
CA LYS A 70 -5.76 1.08 -6.09
C LYS A 70 -4.76 2.06 -5.50
N CYS A 71 -4.22 2.93 -6.35
CA CYS A 71 -3.30 3.99 -5.98
C CYS A 71 -4.07 5.18 -5.38
N PRO A 72 -3.69 5.69 -4.20
CA PRO A 72 -4.38 6.82 -3.56
C PRO A 72 -4.23 8.15 -4.31
N HIS A 73 -3.25 8.29 -5.22
CA HIS A 73 -2.99 9.54 -5.92
C HIS A 73 -3.64 9.63 -7.31
N CYS A 74 -3.73 8.51 -8.03
CA CYS A 74 -4.21 8.50 -9.42
C CYS A 74 -5.30 7.47 -9.71
N ASN A 75 -5.74 6.72 -8.69
CA ASN A 75 -6.72 5.64 -8.79
C ASN A 75 -6.35 4.52 -9.80
N GLY A 76 -5.09 4.48 -10.24
CA GLY A 76 -4.55 3.40 -11.06
C GLY A 76 -4.26 2.15 -10.23
N ASP A 77 -3.91 1.05 -10.90
CA ASP A 77 -3.55 -0.20 -10.22
C ASP A 77 -2.15 -0.13 -9.62
N LEU A 78 -2.06 -0.58 -8.37
CA LEU A 78 -0.80 -0.86 -7.70
C LEU A 78 -0.30 -2.25 -8.09
N ARG A 79 1.01 -2.34 -8.32
CA ARG A 79 1.68 -3.60 -8.69
C ARG A 79 2.69 -3.96 -7.62
N LEU A 80 2.69 -5.24 -7.24
CA LEU A 80 3.68 -5.79 -6.31
C LEU A 80 5.09 -5.56 -6.86
N CYS A 81 5.98 -5.04 -6.01
CA CYS A 81 7.37 -4.77 -6.32
C CYS A 81 8.34 -5.16 -5.19
N GLY A 82 7.83 -5.68 -4.08
CA GLY A 82 8.67 -6.18 -2.98
C GLY A 82 7.94 -7.25 -2.17
N LEU A 83 8.72 -8.17 -1.63
CA LEU A 83 8.24 -9.31 -0.84
C LEU A 83 7.73 -8.87 0.55
N PRO A 84 6.90 -9.71 1.20
CA PRO A 84 6.56 -9.55 2.61
C PRO A 84 7.82 -9.57 3.48
N LEU A 85 7.81 -8.78 4.55
CA LEU A 85 8.89 -8.75 5.54
C LEU A 85 8.64 -9.75 6.67
N ASP A 86 7.37 -9.91 7.06
CA ASP A 86 6.92 -10.81 8.12
C ASP A 86 5.43 -11.17 7.91
N ALA A 87 4.79 -11.78 8.91
CA ALA A 87 3.40 -12.25 8.80
C ALA A 87 2.33 -11.14 8.90
N THR A 88 2.68 -9.92 9.30
CA THR A 88 1.76 -8.77 9.39
C THR A 88 2.14 -7.66 8.41
N THR A 89 3.38 -7.66 7.91
CA THR A 89 3.95 -6.72 6.97
C THR A 89 4.13 -7.38 5.60
N HIS A 90 3.13 -7.21 4.75
CA HIS A 90 2.97 -7.91 3.47
C HIS A 90 3.72 -7.23 2.32
N GLY A 91 3.22 -7.41 1.11
CA GLY A 91 3.83 -6.94 -0.13
C GLY A 91 4.06 -5.42 -0.17
N LEU A 92 5.17 -5.04 -0.82
CA LEU A 92 5.40 -3.66 -1.24
C LEU A 92 4.80 -3.46 -2.63
N TYR A 93 4.13 -2.35 -2.83
CA TYR A 93 3.47 -2.02 -4.08
C TYR A 93 3.95 -0.68 -4.62
N LYS A 94 3.95 -0.57 -5.94
CA LYS A 94 4.25 0.66 -6.69
C LYS A 94 3.12 1.00 -7.66
N CYS A 95 2.94 2.29 -7.93
CA CYS A 95 2.03 2.74 -8.96
C CYS A 95 2.79 3.03 -10.26
N ARG A 96 2.56 2.22 -11.30
CA ARG A 96 3.21 2.42 -12.61
C ARG A 96 2.95 3.82 -13.19
N ARG A 97 1.71 4.32 -13.09
CA ARG A 97 1.34 5.64 -13.64
C ARG A 97 2.03 6.79 -12.91
N CYS A 98 2.13 6.70 -11.58
CA CYS A 98 2.83 7.72 -10.79
C CYS A 98 4.35 7.66 -11.05
N ASP A 99 4.92 6.46 -11.13
CA ASP A 99 6.35 6.29 -11.45
C ASP A 99 6.66 6.87 -12.84
N GLU A 100 5.87 6.57 -13.87
CA GLU A 100 6.04 7.14 -15.21
C GLU A 100 5.89 8.67 -15.23
N ALA A 101 4.98 9.23 -14.43
CA ALA A 101 4.82 10.68 -14.31
C ALA A 101 6.03 11.33 -13.61
N THR A 102 6.60 10.69 -12.59
CA THR A 102 7.85 11.11 -11.93
C THR A 102 9.03 11.01 -12.90
N GLU A 103 9.07 10.00 -13.78
CA GLU A 103 10.16 9.86 -14.74
C GLU A 103 10.19 10.96 -15.80
N ARG A 104 9.02 11.49 -16.18
CA ARG A 104 8.90 12.59 -17.15
C ARG A 104 9.22 13.97 -16.55
N ARG A 105 9.31 14.08 -15.23
CA ARG A 105 9.76 15.28 -14.53
C ARG A 105 11.28 15.28 -14.41
#